data_AF-Q8RTU5-F1
#
_entry.id   AF-Q8RTU5-F1
#
_cell.length_a   1.000
_cell.length_b   1.000
_cell.length_c   1.000
_cell.angle_alpha   90.00
_cell.angle_beta   90.00
_cell.angle_gamma   90.00
#
_symmetry.space_group_name_H-M   'P 1'
#
loop_
_entity.id
_entity.type
_entity.pdbx_description
1 polymer ?
#
loop_
_entity_poly.entity_id
_entity_poly.type
_entity_poly.pdbx_seq_one_letter_code
_entity_poly.pdbx_strand_id
1 'polypeptide(L)'
;MRKALKFLHTLGGVGLLGTFMTLVIVLALLPDPLQDIHGYAALTELVDRLARWVLLPSLAITLVSGLLSIGAVTAFHSAGWAWLKLATGVVMFEGTLLAVQGPIQREANLTRQFLNGDLEASVMATSFDTVSYSIIVLGSVALANVVLGIWRPRLGRRKAVSAQVAEE
;
A
#
# COMPACT_ATOMS: atom_id res chain seq x y z
N MET A 1 -21.03 14.81 6.72
CA MET A 1 -20.29 14.08 5.66
C MET A 1 -18.78 14.37 5.65
N ARG A 2 -18.32 15.61 5.47
CA ARG A 2 -16.87 15.95 5.36
C ARG A 2 -15.99 15.45 6.52
N LYS A 3 -16.46 15.57 7.78
CA LYS A 3 -15.70 15.10 8.95
C LYS A 3 -15.55 13.57 8.98
N ALA A 4 -16.62 12.84 8.64
CA ALA A 4 -16.60 11.38 8.58
C ALA A 4 -15.65 10.87 7.49
N LEU A 5 -15.68 11.45 6.28
CA LEU A 5 -14.75 11.09 5.20
C LEU A 5 -13.30 11.38 5.60
N LYS A 6 -13.03 12.52 6.24
CA LYS A 6 -11.69 12.84 6.75
C LYS A 6 -11.22 11.83 7.80
N PHE A 7 -12.08 11.48 8.75
CA PHE A 7 -11.79 10.48 9.77
C PHE A 7 -11.46 9.13 9.14
N LEU A 8 -12.35 8.64 8.26
CA LEU A 8 -12.21 7.34 7.59
C LEU A 8 -10.92 7.28 6.76
N HIS A 9 -10.62 8.34 6.00
CA HIS A 9 -9.38 8.42 5.21
C HIS A 9 -8.11 8.42 6.10
N THR A 10 -8.17 9.08 7.25
CA THR A 10 -7.04 9.12 8.19
C THR A 10 -6.85 7.77 8.87
N LEU A 11 -7.94 7.15 9.33
CA LEU A 11 -7.93 5.83 9.95
C LEU A 11 -7.37 4.77 9.00
N GLY A 12 -7.87 4.74 7.76
CA GLY A 12 -7.36 3.85 6.73
C GLY A 12 -5.89 4.13 6.41
N GLY A 13 -5.47 5.40 6.32
CA GLY A 13 -4.08 5.75 6.05
C GLY A 13 -3.11 5.29 7.14
N VAL A 14 -3.50 5.43 8.41
CA VAL A 14 -2.70 4.94 9.55
C VAL A 14 -2.64 3.41 9.55
N GLY A 15 -3.78 2.74 9.34
CA GLY A 15 -3.81 1.28 9.24
C GLY A 15 -2.96 0.75 8.09
N LEU A 16 -2.98 1.42 6.93
CA LEU A 16 -2.21 1.06 5.75
C LEU A 16 -0.70 1.17 6.02
N LEU A 17 -0.23 2.35 6.44
CA LEU A 17 1.20 2.58 6.70
C LEU A 17 1.69 1.71 7.87
N GLY A 18 0.91 1.59 8.93
CA GLY A 18 1.22 0.74 10.08
C GLY A 18 1.39 -0.72 9.67
N THR A 19 0.50 -1.24 8.82
CA THR A 19 0.60 -2.62 8.35
C THR A 19 1.83 -2.84 7.48
N PHE A 20 2.17 -1.92 6.57
CA PHE A 20 3.41 -2.02 5.80
C PHE A 20 4.65 -2.08 6.70
N MET A 21 4.72 -1.25 7.75
CA MET A 21 5.83 -1.27 8.70
C MET A 21 5.90 -2.60 9.47
N THR A 22 4.76 -3.12 9.93
CA THR A 22 4.70 -4.43 10.57
C THR A 22 5.15 -5.54 9.62
N LEU A 23 4.72 -5.50 8.36
CA LEU A 23 5.11 -6.50 7.36
C LEU A 23 6.63 -6.47 7.12
N VAL A 24 7.26 -5.30 7.04
CA VAL A 24 8.73 -5.19 6.95
C VAL A 24 9.41 -5.89 8.13
N ILE A 25 8.92 -5.65 9.35
CA ILE A 25 9.49 -6.26 10.56
C ILE A 25 9.31 -7.78 10.54
N VAL A 26 8.12 -8.27 10.21
CA VAL A 26 7.85 -9.72 10.19
C VAL A 26 8.68 -10.43 9.12
N LEU A 27 8.82 -9.85 7.93
CA LEU A 27 9.65 -10.43 6.87
C LEU A 27 11.15 -10.41 7.24
N ALA A 28 11.61 -9.39 7.98
CA ALA A 28 12.98 -9.37 8.49
C ALA A 28 13.27 -10.43 9.57
N LEU A 29 12.22 -10.98 10.19
CA LEU A 29 12.31 -12.02 11.22
C LEU A 29 11.98 -13.42 10.69
N LEU A 30 11.72 -13.57 9.40
CA LEU A 30 11.39 -14.87 8.81
C LEU A 30 12.59 -15.82 8.94
N PRO A 31 12.45 -16.97 9.62
CA PRO A 31 13.54 -17.94 9.71
C PRO A 31 13.75 -18.65 8.38
N ASP A 32 14.92 -19.26 8.20
CA ASP A 32 15.14 -20.19 7.09
C ASP A 32 14.20 -21.40 7.26
N PRO A 33 13.32 -21.70 6.27
CA PRO A 33 12.38 -22.81 6.36
C PRO A 33 13.06 -24.17 6.53
N LEU A 34 14.33 -24.32 6.11
CA LEU A 34 15.10 -25.55 6.31
C LEU A 34 15.61 -25.71 7.75
N GLN A 35 15.70 -24.62 8.51
CA GLN A 35 16.17 -24.61 9.90
C GLN A 35 15.00 -24.63 10.90
N ASP A 36 13.94 -23.87 10.62
CA ASP A 36 12.75 -23.78 11.48
C ASP A 36 11.47 -23.59 10.66
N ILE A 37 10.90 -24.71 10.21
CA ILE A 37 9.67 -24.70 9.42
C ILE A 37 8.44 -24.26 10.24
N HIS A 38 8.39 -24.55 11.53
CA HIS A 38 7.24 -24.19 12.35
C HIS A 38 7.20 -22.69 12.61
N GLY A 39 8.35 -22.07 12.89
CA GLY A 39 8.49 -20.62 12.97
C GLY A 39 8.19 -19.94 11.64
N TYR A 40 8.70 -20.48 10.53
CA TYR A 40 8.39 -19.98 9.19
C TYR A 40 6.89 -20.01 8.92
N ALA A 41 6.21 -21.13 9.18
CA ALA A 41 4.77 -21.29 9.00
C ALA A 41 3.94 -20.33 9.86
N ALA A 42 4.33 -20.12 11.11
CA ALA A 42 3.63 -19.19 11.98
C ALA A 42 3.72 -17.74 11.46
N LEU A 43 4.89 -17.32 10.98
CA LEU A 43 5.08 -15.96 10.46
C LEU A 43 4.45 -15.77 9.08
N THR A 44 4.49 -16.75 8.17
CA THR A 44 3.80 -16.64 6.87
C THR A 44 2.29 -16.56 7.04
N GLU A 45 1.71 -17.33 7.97
CA GLU A 45 0.30 -17.23 8.37
C GLU A 45 -0.03 -15.83 8.95
N LEU A 46 0.84 -15.29 9.80
CA LEU A 46 0.67 -13.95 10.38
C LEU A 46 0.66 -12.87 9.30
N VAL A 47 1.63 -12.91 8.38
CA VAL A 47 1.74 -11.96 7.25
C VAL A 47 0.47 -12.01 6.39
N ASP A 48 -0.01 -13.21 6.07
CA ASP A 48 -1.23 -13.41 5.29
C ASP A 48 -2.48 -12.89 6.01
N ARG A 49 -2.57 -13.06 7.32
CA ARG A 49 -3.66 -12.47 8.13
C ARG A 49 -3.58 -10.95 8.18
N LEU A 50 -2.40 -10.37 8.38
CA LEU A 50 -2.20 -8.91 8.36
C LEU A 50 -2.61 -8.32 7.01
N ALA A 51 -2.19 -8.95 5.92
CA ALA A 51 -2.52 -8.52 4.57
C ALA A 51 -4.05 -8.56 4.34
N ARG A 52 -4.71 -9.70 4.64
CA ARG A 52 -6.15 -9.86 4.39
C ARG A 52 -7.05 -9.05 5.31
N TRP A 53 -6.70 -8.94 6.59
CA TRP A 53 -7.60 -8.38 7.62
C TRP A 53 -7.27 -6.96 8.05
N VAL A 54 -6.08 -6.45 7.74
CA VAL A 54 -5.68 -5.09 8.12
C VAL A 54 -5.31 -4.28 6.89
N LEU A 55 -4.42 -4.79 6.03
CA LEU A 55 -3.93 -4.05 4.86
C LEU A 55 -5.04 -3.78 3.85
N LEU A 56 -5.74 -4.81 3.37
CA LEU A 56 -6.81 -4.64 2.36
C LEU A 56 -7.99 -3.80 2.86
N PRO A 57 -8.52 -4.01 4.08
CA PRO A 57 -9.57 -3.14 4.60
C PRO A 57 -9.11 -1.69 4.74
N SER A 58 -7.89 -1.46 5.23
CA SER A 58 -7.32 -0.11 5.35
C SER A 58 -7.16 0.58 4.00
N LEU A 59 -6.70 -0.15 2.99
CA LEU A 59 -6.60 0.31 1.61
C LEU A 59 -7.97 0.70 1.05
N ALA A 60 -8.96 -0.19 1.18
CA ALA A 60 -10.33 0.06 0.71
C ALA A 60 -10.94 1.30 1.37
N ILE A 61 -10.84 1.38 2.70
CA ILE A 61 -11.28 2.52 3.52
C ILE A 61 -10.63 3.82 3.04
N THR A 62 -9.31 3.81 2.81
CA THR A 62 -8.54 4.99 2.37
C THR A 62 -8.95 5.44 0.98
N LEU A 63 -9.07 4.51 0.03
CA LEU A 63 -9.42 4.81 -1.36
C LEU A 63 -10.86 5.31 -1.47
N VAL A 64 -11.84 4.56 -0.94
CA VAL A 64 -13.25 4.93 -1.04
C VAL A 64 -13.50 6.30 -0.41
N SER A 65 -12.98 6.55 0.79
CA SER A 65 -13.12 7.85 1.45
C SER A 65 -12.40 8.98 0.70
N GLY A 66 -11.27 8.69 0.05
CA GLY A 66 -10.51 9.62 -0.78
C GLY A 66 -11.26 10.02 -2.06
N LEU A 67 -11.75 9.04 -2.82
CA LEU A 67 -12.54 9.27 -4.03
C LEU A 67 -13.83 10.04 -3.72
N LEU A 68 -14.55 9.63 -2.68
CA LEU A 68 -15.75 10.36 -2.23
C LEU A 68 -15.43 11.80 -1.81
N SER A 69 -14.26 12.04 -1.20
CA SER A 69 -13.84 13.39 -0.84
C SER A 69 -13.56 14.26 -2.06
N ILE A 70 -12.97 13.71 -3.11
CA ILE A 70 -12.74 14.43 -4.38
C ILE A 70 -14.10 14.81 -5.00
N GLY A 71 -15.01 13.85 -5.16
CA GLY A 71 -16.34 14.13 -5.74
C GLY A 71 -17.20 15.10 -4.92
N ALA A 72 -17.08 15.07 -3.58
CA ALA A 72 -17.85 15.95 -2.70
C ALA A 72 -17.27 17.36 -2.54
N VAL A 73 -16.05 17.64 -3.01
CA VAL A 73 -15.34 18.90 -2.76
C VAL A 73 -14.70 19.43 -4.04
N THR A 74 -15.36 20.40 -4.66
CA THR A 74 -14.92 21.05 -5.91
C THR A 74 -13.52 21.66 -5.84
N ALA A 75 -13.08 22.10 -4.65
CA ALA A 75 -11.73 22.62 -4.44
C ALA A 75 -10.62 21.60 -4.74
N PHE A 76 -10.92 20.29 -4.74
CA PHE A 76 -9.94 19.27 -5.12
C PHE A 76 -9.82 19.09 -6.64
N HIS A 77 -10.82 19.49 -7.43
CA HIS A 77 -10.80 19.31 -8.89
C HIS A 77 -9.71 20.15 -9.57
N SER A 78 -9.42 21.34 -9.04
CA SER A 78 -8.38 22.25 -9.56
C SER A 78 -7.03 22.10 -8.84
N ALA A 79 -6.91 21.20 -7.87
CA ALA A 79 -5.71 21.02 -7.08
C ALA A 79 -4.85 19.88 -7.63
N GLY A 80 -3.73 20.19 -8.29
CA GLY A 80 -2.85 19.16 -8.87
C GLY A 80 -2.28 18.18 -7.85
N TRP A 81 -2.09 18.58 -6.59
CA TRP A 81 -1.67 17.66 -5.53
C TRP A 81 -2.72 16.59 -5.20
N ALA A 82 -4.01 16.90 -5.37
CA ALA A 82 -5.08 15.94 -5.16
C ALA A 82 -5.08 14.87 -6.26
N TRP A 83 -4.81 15.27 -7.51
CA TRP A 83 -4.65 14.35 -8.63
C TRP A 83 -3.39 13.49 -8.51
N LEU A 84 -2.25 14.06 -8.09
CA LEU A 84 -1.04 13.28 -7.81
C LEU A 84 -1.32 12.22 -6.73
N LYS A 85 -2.03 12.60 -5.66
CA LYS A 85 -2.40 11.69 -4.59
C LYS A 85 -3.39 10.60 -5.03
N LEU A 86 -4.26 10.90 -5.98
CA LEU A 86 -5.13 9.91 -6.60
C LEU A 86 -4.32 8.91 -7.43
N ALA A 87 -3.39 9.40 -8.26
CA ALA A 87 -2.53 8.55 -9.09
C ALA A 87 -1.68 7.60 -8.23
N THR A 88 -1.05 8.11 -7.16
CA THR A 88 -0.33 7.26 -6.20
C THR A 88 -1.27 6.32 -5.44
N GLY A 89 -2.53 6.72 -5.21
CA GLY A 89 -3.56 5.82 -4.67
C GLY A 89 -3.85 4.62 -5.58
N VAL A 90 -3.90 4.82 -6.91
CA VAL A 90 -4.05 3.73 -7.89
C VAL A 90 -2.83 2.80 -7.87
N VAL A 91 -1.62 3.36 -7.83
CA VAL A 91 -0.38 2.57 -7.69
C VAL A 91 -0.40 1.76 -6.40
N MET A 92 -0.83 2.35 -5.28
CA MET A 92 -1.00 1.63 -4.02
C MET A 92 -2.01 0.50 -4.13
N PHE A 93 -3.13 0.72 -4.82
CA PHE A 93 -4.16 -0.31 -5.02
C PHE A 93 -3.63 -1.51 -5.79
N GLU A 94 -3.12 -1.26 -6.99
CA GLU A 94 -2.61 -2.30 -7.89
C GLU A 94 -1.41 -3.02 -7.26
N GLY A 95 -0.43 -2.26 -6.76
CA GLY A 95 0.77 -2.82 -6.13
C GLY A 95 0.44 -3.66 -4.90
N THR A 96 -0.50 -3.23 -4.06
CA THR A 96 -0.90 -4.01 -2.87
C THR A 96 -1.55 -5.32 -3.27
N LEU A 97 -2.43 -5.34 -4.29
CA LEU A 97 -3.11 -6.56 -4.72
C LEU A 97 -2.18 -7.53 -5.46
N LEU A 98 -1.40 -7.02 -6.42
CA LEU A 98 -0.61 -7.86 -7.31
C LEU A 98 0.76 -8.20 -6.75
N ALA A 99 1.47 -7.23 -6.18
CA ALA A 99 2.86 -7.39 -5.77
C ALA A 99 3.03 -7.80 -4.30
N VAL A 100 1.98 -7.67 -3.48
CA VAL A 100 2.03 -7.99 -2.03
C VAL A 100 1.05 -9.11 -1.68
N GLN A 101 -0.25 -8.89 -1.85
CA GLN A 101 -1.29 -9.83 -1.41
C GLN A 101 -1.19 -11.21 -2.10
N GLY A 102 -1.09 -11.24 -3.43
CA GLY A 102 -1.02 -12.48 -4.20
C GLY A 102 0.16 -13.37 -3.80
N PRO A 103 1.40 -12.85 -3.80
CA PRO A 103 2.57 -13.59 -3.34
C PRO A 103 2.52 -14.05 -1.88
N ILE A 104 2.08 -13.19 -0.96
CA ILE A 104 1.93 -13.55 0.48
C ILE A 104 0.97 -14.74 0.63
N GLN A 105 -0.18 -14.67 -0.04
CA GLN A 105 -1.18 -15.73 0.04
C GLN A 105 -0.69 -17.03 -0.60
N ARG A 106 0.10 -16.94 -1.68
CA ARG A 106 0.75 -18.09 -2.31
C ARG A 106 1.72 -18.77 -1.36
N GLU A 107 2.64 -18.03 -0.74
CA GLU A 107 3.61 -18.58 0.22
C GLU A 107 2.93 -19.20 1.43
N ALA A 108 1.91 -18.55 2.01
CA ALA A 108 1.14 -19.13 3.11
C ALA A 108 0.45 -20.45 2.70
N ASN A 109 -0.07 -20.54 1.47
CA ASN A 109 -0.66 -21.79 0.96
C ASN A 109 0.38 -22.90 0.72
N LEU A 110 1.55 -22.56 0.15
CA LEU A 110 2.65 -23.52 -0.03
C LEU A 110 3.12 -24.06 1.32
N THR A 111 3.22 -23.17 2.32
CA THR A 111 3.63 -23.55 3.66
C THR A 111 2.63 -24.50 4.32
N ARG A 112 1.32 -24.24 4.19
CA ARG A 112 0.26 -25.15 4.68
C ARG A 112 0.30 -26.51 3.98
N GLN A 113 0.50 -26.55 2.66
CA GLN A 113 0.57 -27.80 1.89
C GLN A 113 1.76 -28.66 2.29
N PHE A 114 2.93 -28.06 2.52
CA PHE A 114 4.08 -28.79 3.04
C PHE A 114 3.83 -29.38 4.42
N LEU A 115 3.22 -28.62 5.33
CA LEU A 115 2.89 -29.13 6.67
C LEU A 115 1.91 -30.30 6.63
N ASN A 116 1.09 -30.41 5.58
CA ASN A 116 0.21 -31.54 5.34
C ASN A 116 0.92 -32.73 4.66
N GLY A 117 2.18 -32.58 4.24
CA GLY A 117 2.96 -33.60 3.52
C GLY A 117 2.72 -33.63 2.01
N ASP A 118 2.04 -32.62 1.44
CA ASP A 118 1.66 -32.59 0.03
C ASP A 118 2.75 -32.03 -0.90
N LEU A 119 3.80 -31.41 -0.35
CA LEU A 119 4.87 -30.73 -1.09
C LEU A 119 6.25 -30.91 -0.43
N GLU A 120 7.30 -30.75 -1.23
CA GLU A 120 8.69 -30.68 -0.76
C GLU A 120 9.08 -29.26 -0.31
N ALA A 121 9.98 -29.15 0.68
CA ALA A 121 10.40 -27.87 1.29
C ALA A 121 11.09 -26.92 0.29
N SER A 122 11.69 -27.48 -0.77
CA SER A 122 12.45 -26.77 -1.80
C SER A 122 11.63 -25.77 -2.62
N VAL A 123 10.29 -25.83 -2.52
CA VAL A 123 9.37 -24.94 -3.24
C VAL A 123 9.06 -23.65 -2.45
N MET A 124 9.40 -23.60 -1.16
CA MET A 124 9.13 -22.45 -0.29
C MET A 124 10.15 -21.31 -0.45
N ALA A 125 9.76 -20.12 0.02
CA ALA A 125 10.62 -18.95 0.17
C ALA A 125 11.14 -18.34 -1.15
N THR A 126 10.74 -18.88 -2.30
CA THR A 126 11.09 -18.33 -3.61
C THR A 126 10.42 -16.98 -3.89
N SER A 127 9.30 -16.67 -3.22
CA SER A 127 8.54 -15.44 -3.49
C SER A 127 8.92 -14.25 -2.58
N PHE A 128 9.50 -14.48 -1.40
CA PHE A 128 9.59 -13.43 -0.37
C PHE A 128 10.64 -12.35 -0.64
N ASP A 129 11.69 -12.64 -1.39
CA ASP A 129 12.66 -11.60 -1.79
C ASP A 129 11.97 -10.51 -2.62
N THR A 130 11.18 -10.91 -3.61
CA THR A 130 10.44 -9.98 -4.48
C THR A 130 9.35 -9.23 -3.70
N VAL A 131 8.70 -9.91 -2.76
CA VAL A 131 7.67 -9.32 -1.89
C VAL A 131 8.27 -8.28 -0.95
N SER A 132 9.45 -8.53 -0.40
CA SER A 132 10.15 -7.61 0.50
C SER A 132 10.40 -6.26 -0.17
N TYR A 133 10.93 -6.27 -1.40
CA TYR A 133 11.11 -5.04 -2.18
C TYR A 133 9.79 -4.32 -2.44
N SER A 134 8.74 -5.06 -2.81
CA SER A 134 7.41 -4.50 -3.08
C SER A 134 6.81 -3.83 -1.85
N ILE A 135 6.93 -4.45 -0.67
CA ILE A 135 6.48 -3.91 0.61
C ILE A 135 7.22 -2.61 0.95
N ILE A 136 8.55 -2.57 0.80
CA ILE A 136 9.35 -1.37 1.08
C ILE A 136 8.97 -0.22 0.14
N VAL A 137 8.85 -0.51 -1.16
CA VAL A 137 8.47 0.49 -2.17
C VAL A 137 7.07 1.03 -1.88
N LEU A 138 6.08 0.17 -1.67
CA LEU A 138 4.70 0.60 -1.39
C LEU A 138 4.57 1.27 -0.02
N GLY A 139 5.32 0.82 0.99
CA GLY A 139 5.42 1.52 2.28
C GLY A 139 5.97 2.94 2.12
N SER A 140 6.98 3.12 1.26
CA SER A 140 7.54 4.44 0.93
C SER A 140 6.54 5.32 0.19
N VAL A 141 5.75 4.76 -0.75
CA VAL A 141 4.66 5.48 -1.42
C VAL A 141 3.54 5.85 -0.44
N ALA A 142 3.20 4.97 0.51
CA ALA A 142 2.24 5.28 1.56
C ALA A 142 2.72 6.45 2.44
N LEU A 143 4.00 6.47 2.81
CA LEU A 143 4.61 7.60 3.53
C LEU A 143 4.58 8.88 2.70
N ALA A 144 4.92 8.81 1.42
CA ALA A 144 4.82 9.94 0.50
C ALA A 144 3.38 10.48 0.40
N ASN A 145 2.36 9.61 0.44
CA ASN A 145 0.96 10.00 0.43
C ASN A 145 0.51 10.74 1.70
N VAL A 146 1.10 10.39 2.86
CA VAL A 146 0.91 11.13 4.12
C VAL A 146 1.53 12.52 3.99
N VAL A 147 2.78 12.57 3.55
CA VAL A 147 3.56 13.79 3.27
C VAL A 147 2.79 14.74 2.33
N LEU A 148 2.30 14.24 1.19
CA LEU A 148 1.50 15.01 0.23
C LEU A 148 0.21 15.53 0.85
N GLY A 149 -0.42 14.75 1.75
CA GLY A 149 -1.64 15.14 2.44
C GLY A 149 -1.44 16.27 3.46
N ILE A 150 -0.26 16.32 4.09
CA ILE A 150 0.11 17.33 5.08
C ILE A 150 0.57 18.61 4.38
N TRP A 151 1.58 18.53 3.51
CA TRP A 151 2.20 19.73 2.92
C TRP A 151 1.39 20.33 1.78
N ARG A 152 0.58 19.54 1.06
CA ARG A 152 -0.30 20.02 -0.01
C ARG A 152 0.40 20.99 -0.97
N PRO A 153 1.46 20.53 -1.66
CA PRO A 153 2.26 21.40 -2.52
C PRO A 153 1.38 22.09 -3.57
N ARG A 154 1.70 23.35 -3.89
CA ARG A 154 1.00 24.13 -4.92
C ARG A 154 1.40 23.65 -6.33
N LEU A 155 0.94 22.46 -6.69
CA LEU A 155 1.04 21.90 -8.03
C LEU A 155 -0.12 22.46 -8.86
N GLY A 156 0.06 23.67 -9.40
CA GLY A 156 -0.90 24.35 -10.26
C GLY A 156 -0.25 24.76 -11.56
N ARG A 157 -1.05 24.82 -12.64
CA ARG A 157 -0.61 25.32 -13.94
C ARG A 157 -0.14 26.77 -13.75
N ARG A 158 1.18 27.04 -13.81
CA ARG A 158 1.65 28.40 -14.08
C ARG A 158 1.00 28.79 -15.39
N LYS A 159 0.08 29.77 -15.38
CA LYS A 159 -0.28 30.46 -16.62
C LYS A 159 1.06 30.98 -17.15
N ALA A 160 1.52 30.43 -18.27
CA ALA A 160 2.52 31.12 -19.06
C ALA A 160 1.91 32.50 -19.30
N VAL A 161 2.52 33.54 -18.72
CA VAL A 161 2.21 34.91 -19.10
C VAL A 161 2.66 34.98 -20.55
N SER A 162 1.71 34.78 -21.46
CA SER A 162 1.86 35.07 -22.87
C SER A 162 2.37 36.51 -22.92
N ALA A 163 3.62 36.67 -23.35
CA ALA A 163 4.20 37.96 -23.65
C ALA A 163 3.43 38.58 -24.82
N GLN A 164 2.27 39.18 -24.55
CA GLN A 164 1.70 40.25 -25.36
C GLN A 164 2.39 41.55 -24.92
N VAL A 165 3.66 41.69 -25.28
CA VAL A 165 4.38 42.96 -25.30
C VAL A 165 5.30 42.91 -26.51
N ALA A 166 4.78 43.34 -27.67
CA ALA A 166 5.51 44.00 -28.76
C ALA A 166 4.64 44.00 -30.04
N GLU A 167 3.48 44.64 -29.99
CA GLU A 167 2.87 45.29 -31.16
C GLU A 167 2.39 46.67 -30.69
N GLU A 168 3.33 47.61 -30.60
CA GLU A 168 3.11 49.04 -30.85
C GLU A 168 4.34 49.58 -31.59
#